data_AF-A0A2M8DW64-F1
#
_entry.id   AF-A0A2M8DW64-F1
#
_cell.length_a   1.000
_cell.length_b   1.000
_cell.length_c   1.000
_cell.angle_alpha   90.00
_cell.angle_beta   90.00
_cell.angle_gamma   90.00
#
_symmetry.space_group_name_H-M   'P 1'
#
loop_
_entity.id
_entity.type
_entity.pdbx_description
1 polymer ?
#
loop_
_entity_poly.entity_id
_entity_poly.type
_entity_poly.pdbx_seq_one_letter_code
_entity_poly.pdbx_strand_id
1 'polypeptide(L)'
;MPFSQLQLELDERAAAGLLRQRRTLERPQQPHIVVEGKPYLSFCSNDYLGLANHPRLIAALQQGAQQWGAGAGSAHLVNGHFSPHQLLEDELAAFVGKPAALLFSTGYMANLGVIQALTGRGDTVFADKLNHASLNDAMRLSRAHVKRYRHNDLAQLAALLAETHTGRKLVCTDAVFSMDGDAAPLPELLALCEQYDAWLYVDDAHGFGVLGEQGRGSLNP
;
A
#
# COMPACT_ATOMS: atom_id res chain seq x y z
N MET A 1 -28.39 27.50 5.11
CA MET A 1 -28.20 26.05 5.28
C MET A 1 -26.76 25.83 5.73
N PRO A 2 -26.49 25.27 6.92
CA PRO A 2 -25.15 24.77 7.19
C PRO A 2 -24.79 23.78 6.08
N PHE A 3 -23.55 23.82 5.58
CA PHE A 3 -23.05 23.02 4.45
C PHE A 3 -23.40 23.46 3.01
N SER A 4 -23.94 24.67 2.78
CA SER A 4 -24.18 25.15 1.39
C SER A 4 -22.91 25.18 0.53
N GLN A 5 -21.74 25.40 1.14
CA GLN A 5 -20.45 25.34 0.45
C GLN A 5 -20.11 23.93 -0.06
N LEU A 6 -20.41 22.87 0.71
CA LEU A 6 -20.15 21.49 0.28
C LEU A 6 -21.02 21.11 -0.92
N GLN A 7 -22.26 21.60 -0.97
CA GLN A 7 -23.12 21.39 -2.14
C GLN A 7 -22.56 22.09 -3.38
N LEU A 8 -22.09 23.33 -3.24
CA LEU A 8 -21.46 24.05 -4.35
C LEU A 8 -20.24 23.29 -4.89
N GLU A 9 -19.36 22.80 -4.01
CA GLU A 9 -18.18 22.02 -4.40
C GLU A 9 -18.56 20.68 -5.09
N LEU A 10 -19.67 20.04 -4.68
CA LEU A 10 -20.21 18.86 -5.35
C LEU A 10 -20.74 19.18 -6.75
N ASP A 11 -21.47 20.30 -6.90
CA ASP A 11 -22.03 20.75 -8.16
C ASP A 11 -20.91 21.13 -9.15
N GLU A 12 -19.85 21.79 -8.68
CA GLU A 12 -18.64 22.09 -9.46
C GLU A 12 -17.96 20.80 -9.94
N ARG A 13 -17.82 19.78 -9.07
CA ARG A 13 -17.26 18.48 -9.46
C ARG A 13 -18.15 17.75 -10.46
N ALA A 14 -19.47 17.83 -10.31
CA ALA A 14 -20.41 17.23 -11.25
C ALA A 14 -20.31 17.90 -12.62
N ALA A 15 -20.26 19.24 -12.67
CA ALA A 15 -20.09 20.01 -13.89
C ALA A 15 -18.77 19.70 -14.61
N ALA A 16 -17.70 19.38 -13.86
CA ALA A 16 -16.41 18.96 -14.39
C ALA A 16 -16.33 17.46 -14.76
N GLY A 17 -17.40 16.68 -14.57
CA GLY A 17 -17.38 15.23 -14.82
C GLY A 17 -16.55 14.42 -13.82
N LEU A 18 -16.25 14.98 -12.63
CA LEU A 18 -15.43 14.37 -11.59
C LEU A 18 -16.24 13.73 -10.45
N LEU A 19 -17.57 13.75 -10.53
CA LEU A 19 -18.43 13.12 -9.55
C LEU A 19 -18.30 11.60 -9.63
N ARG A 20 -17.85 10.97 -8.54
CA ARG A 20 -17.69 9.51 -8.44
C ARG A 20 -18.93 8.89 -7.84
N GLN A 21 -19.39 7.79 -8.44
CA GLN A 21 -20.48 6.97 -7.93
C GLN A 21 -20.03 5.52 -7.84
N ARG A 22 -20.37 4.86 -6.74
CA ARG A 22 -20.09 3.43 -6.56
C ARG A 22 -21.10 2.62 -7.35
N ARG A 23 -20.65 1.51 -7.93
CA ARG A 23 -21.51 0.49 -8.52
C ARG A 23 -21.60 -0.71 -7.60
N THR A 24 -22.73 -1.41 -7.63
CA THR A 24 -22.97 -2.57 -6.76
C THR A 24 -22.64 -3.86 -7.49
N LEU A 25 -21.73 -4.65 -6.94
CA LEU A 25 -21.40 -6.01 -7.37
C LEU A 25 -22.35 -7.00 -6.67
N GLU A 26 -22.99 -7.89 -7.43
CA GLU A 26 -24.04 -8.78 -6.91
C GLU A 26 -23.61 -10.25 -6.76
N ARG A 27 -22.37 -10.58 -7.17
CA ARG A 27 -21.81 -11.93 -7.11
C ARG A 27 -20.37 -11.89 -6.58
N PRO A 28 -19.83 -13.02 -6.10
CA PRO A 28 -18.43 -13.09 -5.70
C PRO A 28 -17.48 -12.64 -6.81
N GLN A 29 -16.33 -12.12 -6.39
CA GLN A 29 -15.27 -11.69 -7.29
C GLN A 29 -14.74 -12.86 -8.13
N GLN A 30 -14.72 -12.69 -9.45
CA GLN A 30 -14.23 -13.65 -10.45
C GLN A 30 -14.11 -12.93 -11.80
N PRO A 31 -13.55 -13.56 -12.87
CA PRO A 31 -13.46 -12.90 -14.18
C PRO A 31 -14.82 -12.45 -14.75
N HIS A 32 -15.88 -13.25 -14.56
CA HIS A 32 -17.24 -12.90 -15.02
C HIS A 32 -18.10 -12.39 -13.85
N ILE A 33 -18.43 -11.11 -13.84
CA ILE A 33 -19.15 -10.45 -12.75
C ILE A 33 -20.56 -10.02 -13.15
N VAL A 34 -21.39 -9.71 -12.14
CA VAL A 34 -22.69 -9.06 -12.32
C VAL A 34 -22.68 -7.75 -11.56
N VAL A 35 -22.84 -6.65 -12.29
CA VAL A 35 -22.88 -5.28 -11.74
C VAL A 35 -24.23 -4.68 -12.11
N GLU A 36 -25.00 -4.29 -11.09
CA GLU A 36 -26.34 -3.69 -11.26
C GLU A 36 -27.24 -4.52 -12.21
N GLY A 37 -27.32 -5.83 -11.95
CA GLY A 37 -28.08 -6.80 -12.71
C GLY A 37 -27.53 -7.18 -14.09
N LYS A 38 -26.38 -6.63 -14.51
CA LYS A 38 -25.81 -6.85 -15.86
C LYS A 38 -24.53 -7.69 -15.82
N PRO A 39 -24.38 -8.70 -16.69
CA PRO A 39 -23.17 -9.51 -16.77
C PRO A 39 -22.03 -8.77 -17.50
N TYR A 40 -20.80 -8.90 -16.99
CA TYR A 40 -19.59 -8.33 -17.58
C TYR A 40 -18.40 -9.29 -17.47
N LEU A 41 -17.44 -9.14 -18.39
CA LEU A 41 -16.07 -9.60 -18.21
C LEU A 41 -15.28 -8.48 -17.52
N SER A 42 -14.69 -8.77 -16.36
CA SER A 42 -14.03 -7.79 -15.49
C SER A 42 -12.58 -7.56 -15.88
N PHE A 43 -12.19 -6.29 -16.03
CA PHE A 43 -10.81 -5.82 -16.22
C PHE A 43 -10.44 -4.70 -15.24
N CYS A 44 -11.17 -4.56 -14.13
CA CYS A 44 -11.03 -3.44 -13.19
C CYS A 44 -10.74 -3.87 -11.74
N SER A 45 -10.58 -5.17 -11.49
CA SER A 45 -10.26 -5.71 -10.16
C SER A 45 -8.76 -5.94 -9.99
N ASN A 46 -8.29 -5.85 -8.75
CA ASN A 46 -6.92 -6.17 -8.36
C ASN A 46 -6.73 -7.65 -7.95
N ASP A 47 -7.65 -8.53 -8.34
CA ASP A 47 -7.60 -9.97 -8.02
C ASP A 47 -6.72 -10.72 -9.03
N TYR A 48 -5.42 -10.36 -9.07
CA TYR A 48 -4.48 -10.80 -10.11
C TYR A 48 -4.34 -12.32 -10.23
N LEU A 49 -4.46 -13.02 -9.11
CA LEU A 49 -4.29 -14.48 -9.02
C LEU A 49 -5.63 -15.23 -8.95
N GLY A 50 -6.77 -14.53 -9.01
CA GLY A 50 -8.10 -15.15 -8.88
C GLY A 50 -8.36 -15.78 -7.51
N LEU A 51 -7.75 -15.22 -6.45
CA LEU A 51 -7.80 -15.79 -5.11
C LEU A 51 -8.99 -15.30 -4.29
N ALA A 52 -9.58 -14.15 -4.63
CA ALA A 52 -10.66 -13.54 -3.86
C ALA A 52 -11.87 -14.48 -3.61
N ASN A 53 -12.12 -15.44 -4.51
CA ASN A 53 -13.18 -16.44 -4.41
C ASN A 53 -12.64 -17.89 -4.44
N HIS A 54 -11.39 -18.11 -4.02
CA HIS A 54 -10.79 -19.44 -4.05
C HIS A 54 -11.35 -20.34 -2.93
N PRO A 55 -11.78 -21.59 -3.21
CA PRO A 55 -12.49 -22.44 -2.25
C PRO A 55 -11.71 -22.74 -0.97
N ARG A 56 -10.37 -22.85 -1.07
CA ARG A 56 -9.51 -23.03 0.12
C ARG A 56 -9.55 -21.82 1.07
N LEU A 57 -9.61 -20.60 0.54
CA LEU A 57 -9.66 -19.39 1.36
C LEU A 57 -11.03 -19.22 2.01
N ILE A 58 -12.11 -19.53 1.28
CA ILE A 58 -13.46 -19.56 1.84
C ILE A 58 -13.55 -20.56 2.99
N ALA A 59 -13.04 -21.78 2.81
CA ALA A 59 -13.02 -22.80 3.86
C ALA A 59 -12.18 -22.36 5.07
N ALA A 60 -11.02 -21.74 4.85
CA ALA A 60 -10.18 -21.22 5.93
C ALA A 60 -10.88 -20.12 6.74
N LEU A 61 -11.59 -19.19 6.07
CA LEU A 61 -12.39 -18.17 6.75
C LEU A 61 -13.53 -18.77 7.58
N GLN A 62 -14.25 -19.76 7.04
CA GLN A 62 -15.33 -20.45 7.75
C GLN A 62 -14.82 -21.15 9.02
N GLN A 63 -13.70 -21.88 8.90
CA GLN A 63 -13.08 -22.58 10.02
C GLN A 63 -12.51 -21.60 11.05
N GLY A 64 -11.84 -20.54 10.59
CA GLY A 64 -11.28 -19.50 11.44
C GLY A 64 -12.34 -18.81 12.28
N ALA A 65 -13.48 -18.44 11.68
CA ALA A 65 -14.59 -17.83 12.41
C ALA A 65 -15.20 -18.78 13.46
N GLN A 66 -15.32 -20.07 13.13
CA GLN A 66 -15.82 -21.08 14.07
C GLN A 66 -14.88 -21.28 15.28
N GLN A 67 -13.57 -21.17 15.07
CA GLN A 67 -12.56 -21.42 16.09
C GLN A 67 -12.23 -20.18 16.93
N TRP A 68 -12.13 -19.01 16.31
CA TRP A 68 -11.60 -17.78 16.91
C TRP A 68 -12.65 -16.68 17.10
N GLY A 69 -13.88 -16.90 16.62
CA GLY A 69 -14.95 -15.90 16.63
C GLY A 69 -14.83 -14.88 15.51
N ALA A 70 -15.75 -13.91 15.51
CA ALA A 70 -15.89 -12.93 14.43
C ALA A 70 -14.97 -11.70 14.56
N GLY A 71 -14.37 -11.46 15.73
CA GLY A 71 -13.55 -10.27 15.95
C GLY A 71 -12.61 -10.42 17.15
N ALA A 72 -11.48 -9.71 17.08
CA ALA A 72 -10.42 -9.77 18.07
C ALA A 72 -10.78 -9.16 19.44
N GLY A 73 -11.81 -8.31 19.49
CA GLY A 73 -12.29 -7.67 20.73
C GLY A 73 -11.37 -6.61 21.34
N SER A 74 -10.14 -6.44 20.83
CA SER A 74 -9.20 -5.42 21.29
C SER A 74 -8.09 -5.14 20.26
N ALA A 75 -7.23 -4.16 20.56
CA ALA A 75 -6.03 -3.90 19.78
C ALA A 75 -4.97 -4.99 20.04
N HIS A 76 -4.03 -5.15 19.09
CA HIS A 76 -2.91 -6.11 19.20
C HIS A 76 -2.14 -5.96 20.52
N LEU A 77 -1.84 -4.71 20.92
CA LEU A 77 -1.04 -4.40 22.12
C LEU A 77 -1.80 -4.54 23.46
N VAL A 78 -3.11 -4.78 23.44
CA VAL A 78 -3.89 -4.96 24.66
C VAL A 78 -4.08 -6.45 24.89
N ASN A 79 -4.98 -7.10 24.14
CA ASN A 79 -5.22 -8.54 24.15
C ASN A 79 -5.97 -9.00 22.88
N GLY A 80 -5.77 -8.30 21.76
CA GLY A 80 -6.40 -8.61 20.46
C GLY A 80 -5.51 -9.41 19.51
N HIS A 81 -4.30 -9.79 19.94
CA HIS A 81 -3.37 -10.54 19.11
C HIS A 81 -3.55 -12.05 19.31
N PHE A 82 -4.19 -12.72 18.34
CA PHE A 82 -4.43 -14.15 18.40
C PHE A 82 -3.26 -14.96 17.84
N SER A 83 -3.18 -16.24 18.20
CA SER A 83 -2.15 -17.13 17.65
C SER A 83 -2.09 -17.17 16.11
N PRO A 84 -3.20 -17.10 15.34
CA PRO A 84 -3.11 -17.01 13.89
C PRO A 84 -2.47 -15.70 13.38
N HIS A 85 -2.53 -14.61 14.14
CA HIS A 85 -1.83 -13.38 13.79
C HIS A 85 -0.31 -13.58 13.89
N GLN A 86 0.17 -14.12 15.01
CA GLN A 86 1.60 -14.41 15.19
C GLN A 86 2.11 -15.39 14.13
N LEU A 87 1.37 -16.48 13.88
CA LEU A 87 1.75 -17.46 12.86
C LEU A 87 1.82 -16.83 11.47
N LEU A 88 0.88 -15.95 11.12
CA LEU A 88 0.90 -15.25 9.84
C LEU A 88 2.09 -14.28 9.74
N GLU A 89 2.46 -13.59 10.83
CA GLU A 89 3.67 -12.74 10.85
C GLU A 89 4.93 -13.57 10.60
N ASP A 90 5.05 -14.71 11.27
CA ASP A 90 6.20 -15.61 11.11
C ASP A 90 6.27 -16.18 9.68
N GLU A 91 5.13 -16.63 9.13
CA GLU A 91 5.04 -17.17 7.77
C GLU A 91 5.31 -16.11 6.70
N LEU A 92 4.81 -14.89 6.86
CA LEU A 92 5.08 -13.79 5.93
C LEU A 92 6.56 -13.40 5.94
N ALA A 93 7.16 -13.27 7.12
CA ALA A 93 8.58 -12.98 7.27
C ALA A 93 9.44 -14.04 6.56
N ALA A 94 9.13 -15.32 6.78
CA ALA A 94 9.80 -16.43 6.11
C ALA A 94 9.56 -16.43 4.58
N PHE A 95 8.34 -16.14 4.13
CA PHE A 95 7.97 -16.13 2.71
C PHE A 95 8.78 -15.11 1.92
N VAL A 96 8.91 -13.87 2.43
CA VAL A 96 9.68 -12.79 1.78
C VAL A 96 11.15 -12.74 2.19
N GLY A 97 11.62 -13.69 3.00
CA GLY A 97 13.01 -13.74 3.46
C GLY A 97 13.44 -12.53 4.30
N LYS A 98 12.54 -12.00 5.13
CA LYS A 98 12.79 -10.85 6.02
C LYS A 98 12.86 -11.31 7.48
N PRO A 99 13.56 -10.57 8.36
CA PRO A 99 13.77 -11.01 9.74
C PRO A 99 12.50 -10.99 10.60
N ALA A 100 11.50 -10.18 10.23
CA ALA A 100 10.22 -10.09 10.92
C ALA A 100 9.14 -9.52 9.99
N ALA A 101 7.87 -9.75 10.33
CA ALA A 101 6.72 -9.07 9.76
C ALA A 101 5.84 -8.54 10.88
N LEU A 102 5.03 -7.52 10.57
CA LEU A 102 4.06 -6.95 11.49
C LEU A 102 2.74 -6.74 10.74
N LEU A 103 1.64 -7.23 11.30
CA LEU A 103 0.33 -7.12 10.67
C LEU A 103 -0.32 -5.75 10.90
N PHE A 104 -0.89 -5.24 9.82
CA PHE A 104 -1.82 -4.12 9.82
C PHE A 104 -3.11 -4.57 9.14
N SER A 105 -4.23 -3.97 9.52
CA SER A 105 -5.53 -4.29 8.91
C SER A 105 -5.64 -3.85 7.44
N THR A 106 -4.83 -2.86 7.02
CA THR A 106 -4.79 -2.35 5.64
C THR A 106 -3.39 -1.88 5.27
N GLY A 107 -3.04 -1.95 3.98
CA GLY A 107 -1.80 -1.35 3.45
C GLY A 107 -1.73 0.17 3.62
N TYR A 108 -2.90 0.85 3.72
CA TYR A 108 -2.94 2.27 4.05
C TYR A 108 -2.40 2.52 5.45
N MET A 109 -2.87 1.77 6.46
CA MET A 109 -2.41 1.90 7.84
C MET A 109 -0.97 1.44 8.03
N ALA A 110 -0.51 0.43 7.27
CA ALA A 110 0.89 0.03 7.26
C ALA A 110 1.79 1.21 6.84
N ASN A 111 1.47 1.86 5.71
CA ASN A 111 2.19 3.04 5.24
C ASN A 111 2.19 4.18 6.27
N LEU A 112 1.02 4.48 6.85
CA LEU A 112 0.92 5.48 7.91
C LEU A 112 1.82 5.14 9.11
N GLY A 113 1.77 3.89 9.58
CA GLY A 113 2.50 3.42 10.74
C GLY A 113 4.01 3.44 10.53
N VAL A 114 4.49 2.92 9.40
CA VAL A 114 5.93 2.83 9.10
C VAL A 114 6.54 4.23 8.98
N ILE A 115 5.99 5.10 8.13
CA ILE A 115 6.61 6.40 7.87
C ILE A 115 6.60 7.28 9.13
N GLN A 116 5.51 7.27 9.92
CA GLN A 116 5.43 8.04 11.17
C GLN A 116 6.33 7.49 12.27
N ALA A 117 6.60 6.17 12.29
CA ALA A 117 7.51 5.58 13.26
C ALA A 117 8.98 5.86 12.91
N LEU A 118 9.31 5.91 11.61
CA LEU A 118 10.69 6.03 11.14
C LEU A 118 11.15 7.48 11.00
N THR A 119 10.24 8.41 10.73
CA THR A 119 10.55 9.82 10.44
C THR A 119 9.66 10.80 11.21
N GLY A 120 10.20 12.00 11.47
CA GLY A 120 9.50 13.07 12.16
C GLY A 120 10.06 14.46 11.84
N ARG A 121 9.82 15.42 12.74
CA ARG A 121 10.34 16.80 12.58
C ARG A 121 11.87 16.78 12.52
N GLY A 122 12.44 17.45 11.51
CA GLY A 122 13.88 17.50 11.28
C GLY A 122 14.39 16.41 10.33
N ASP A 123 13.59 15.39 10.03
CA ASP A 123 13.89 14.38 9.02
C ASP A 123 13.35 14.80 7.64
N THR A 124 13.77 14.09 6.59
CA THR A 124 13.29 14.30 5.22
C THR A 124 12.85 12.99 4.57
N VAL A 125 11.63 12.99 4.01
CA VAL A 125 11.12 11.92 3.14
C VAL A 125 11.21 12.36 1.68
N PHE A 126 11.79 11.51 0.84
CA PHE A 126 11.90 11.68 -0.60
C PHE A 126 10.90 10.74 -1.27
N ALA A 127 10.08 11.25 -2.18
CA ALA A 127 8.96 10.48 -2.69
C ALA A 127 8.78 10.65 -4.19
N ASP A 128 8.55 9.55 -4.88
CA ASP A 128 8.17 9.56 -6.28
C ASP A 128 6.87 10.37 -6.48
N LYS A 129 6.75 11.05 -7.62
CA LYS A 129 5.59 11.86 -7.95
C LYS A 129 4.33 11.03 -8.18
N LEU A 130 4.45 9.74 -8.49
CA LEU A 130 3.31 8.87 -8.77
C LEU A 130 2.97 7.90 -7.63
N ASN A 131 3.70 7.96 -6.52
CA ASN A 131 3.40 7.15 -5.32
C ASN A 131 1.92 7.18 -4.94
N HIS A 132 1.44 6.02 -4.50
CA HIS A 132 0.08 5.82 -4.05
C HIS A 132 -0.36 6.84 -2.98
N ALA A 133 -1.66 7.13 -2.92
CA ALA A 133 -2.23 8.13 -2.01
C ALA A 133 -1.89 7.87 -0.53
N SER A 134 -1.80 6.60 -0.12
CA SER A 134 -1.44 6.23 1.26
C SER A 134 -0.06 6.71 1.69
N LEU A 135 0.94 6.61 0.81
CA LEU A 135 2.29 7.12 1.07
C LEU A 135 2.26 8.65 1.21
N ASN A 136 1.50 9.34 0.34
CA ASN A 136 1.35 10.78 0.40
C ASN A 136 0.75 11.26 1.73
N ASP A 137 -0.30 10.59 2.20
CA ASP A 137 -0.91 10.90 3.49
C ASP A 137 0.00 10.55 4.68
N ALA A 138 0.71 9.42 4.60
CA ALA A 138 1.67 9.01 5.62
C ALA A 138 2.79 10.05 5.80
N MET A 139 3.35 10.54 4.70
CA MET A 139 4.34 11.61 4.71
C MET A 139 3.77 12.90 5.31
N ARG A 140 2.56 13.29 4.91
CA ARG A 140 1.90 14.48 5.45
C ARG A 140 1.71 14.40 6.98
N LEU A 141 1.36 13.22 7.49
CA LEU A 141 1.13 13.00 8.92
C LEU A 141 2.43 12.87 9.73
N SER A 142 3.54 12.43 9.11
CA SER A 142 4.85 12.28 9.77
C SER A 142 5.44 13.59 10.31
N ARG A 143 5.09 14.74 9.70
CA ARG A 143 5.70 16.07 9.95
C ARG A 143 7.18 16.18 9.58
N ALA A 144 7.72 15.21 8.85
CA ALA A 144 9.00 15.33 8.17
C ALA A 144 8.91 16.35 7.02
N HIS A 145 10.05 16.85 6.58
CA HIS A 145 10.13 17.57 5.31
C HIS A 145 9.87 16.59 4.16
N VAL A 146 9.11 17.00 3.15
CA VAL A 146 8.82 16.15 1.99
C VAL A 146 9.43 16.76 0.74
N LYS A 147 10.32 16.02 0.08
CA LYS A 147 10.92 16.40 -1.21
C LYS A 147 10.44 15.41 -2.28
N ARG A 148 9.61 15.87 -3.22
CA ARG A 148 9.13 15.02 -4.32
C ARG A 148 10.06 15.11 -5.53
N TYR A 149 10.37 13.96 -6.14
CA TYR A 149 11.12 13.89 -7.40
C TYR A 149 10.21 13.40 -8.54
N ARG A 150 10.56 13.73 -9.78
CA ARG A 150 9.87 13.27 -10.98
C ARG A 150 9.91 11.75 -11.02
N HIS A 151 8.86 11.18 -11.59
CA HIS A 151 8.68 9.74 -11.64
C HIS A 151 9.90 9.01 -12.22
N ASN A 152 10.45 8.06 -11.44
CA ASN A 152 11.65 7.28 -11.75
C ASN A 152 12.92 8.11 -12.08
N ASP A 153 12.98 9.39 -11.69
CA ASP A 153 14.11 10.29 -11.96
C ASP A 153 15.18 10.22 -10.86
N LEU A 154 16.07 9.23 -11.00
CA LEU A 154 17.19 9.00 -10.07
C LEU A 154 18.16 10.17 -9.98
N ALA A 155 18.38 10.91 -11.08
CA ALA A 155 19.29 12.05 -11.09
C ALA A 155 18.76 13.19 -10.22
N GLN A 156 17.45 13.47 -10.32
CA GLN A 156 16.81 14.44 -9.44
C GLN A 156 16.83 13.98 -7.99
N LEU A 157 16.52 12.70 -7.73
CA LEU A 157 16.58 12.15 -6.38
C LEU A 157 17.98 12.30 -5.77
N ALA A 158 19.03 11.97 -6.53
CA ALA A 158 20.42 12.12 -6.10
C ALA A 158 20.77 13.56 -5.72
N ALA A 159 20.35 14.54 -6.54
CA ALA A 159 20.55 15.96 -6.24
C ALA A 159 19.85 16.37 -4.93
N LEU A 160 18.58 15.95 -4.74
CA LEU A 160 17.82 16.25 -3.53
C LEU A 160 18.44 15.63 -2.28
N LEU A 161 18.97 14.40 -2.38
CA LEU A 161 19.67 13.69 -1.32
C LEU A 161 20.98 14.38 -0.96
N ALA A 162 21.75 14.83 -1.96
CA ALA A 162 23.02 15.52 -1.76
C ALA A 162 22.87 16.86 -1.02
N GLU A 163 21.76 17.57 -1.23
CA GLU A 163 21.45 18.84 -0.57
C GLU A 163 20.90 18.68 0.87
N THR A 164 20.59 17.46 1.30
CA THR A 164 20.03 17.19 2.64
C THR A 164 21.12 16.68 3.58
N HIS A 165 21.56 17.56 4.49
CA HIS A 165 22.70 17.30 5.37
C HIS A 165 22.33 16.93 6.81
N THR A 166 21.05 17.00 7.18
CA THR A 166 20.58 16.84 8.57
C THR A 166 19.38 15.92 8.65
N GLY A 167 19.26 15.22 9.77
CA GLY A 167 18.14 14.32 10.05
C GLY A 167 18.21 13.02 9.26
N ARG A 168 17.24 12.15 9.49
CA ARG A 168 17.09 10.89 8.76
C ARG A 168 16.56 11.17 7.36
N LYS A 169 16.99 10.34 6.41
CA LYS A 169 16.55 10.37 5.02
C LYS A 169 15.82 9.08 4.71
N LEU A 170 14.58 9.18 4.27
CA LEU A 170 13.76 8.04 3.87
C LEU A 170 13.30 8.24 2.42
N VAL A 171 13.71 7.36 1.52
CA VAL A 171 13.19 7.29 0.15
C VAL A 171 12.02 6.33 0.13
N CYS A 172 10.84 6.80 -0.29
CA CYS A 172 9.62 6.02 -0.41
C CYS A 172 9.23 5.88 -1.88
N THR A 173 8.96 4.65 -2.33
CA THR A 173 8.47 4.37 -3.69
C THR A 173 7.43 3.25 -3.67
N ASP A 174 6.45 3.31 -4.58
CA ASP A 174 5.75 2.10 -5.02
C ASP A 174 6.76 1.23 -5.79
N ALA A 175 6.66 -0.10 -5.67
CA ALA A 175 7.47 -1.02 -6.48
C ALA A 175 6.92 -1.15 -7.91
N VAL A 176 5.59 -1.26 -8.01
CA VAL A 176 4.82 -1.26 -9.25
C VAL A 176 3.72 -0.22 -9.10
N PHE A 177 3.71 0.78 -9.98
CA PHE A 177 2.85 1.95 -9.83
C PHE A 177 1.41 1.64 -10.25
N SER A 178 0.45 1.98 -9.40
CA SER A 178 -0.95 1.52 -9.54
C SER A 178 -1.68 2.02 -10.78
N MET A 179 -1.26 3.15 -11.34
CA MET A 179 -1.95 3.82 -12.46
C MET A 179 -1.38 3.43 -13.83
N ASP A 180 -0.08 3.15 -13.90
CA ASP A 180 0.65 2.94 -15.15
C ASP A 180 1.19 1.51 -15.29
N GLY A 181 1.39 0.80 -14.18
CA GLY A 181 1.84 -0.59 -14.13
C GLY A 181 3.34 -0.79 -14.40
N ASP A 182 4.10 0.31 -14.54
CA ASP A 182 5.55 0.26 -14.63
C ASP A 182 6.19 0.05 -13.25
N ALA A 183 7.46 -0.34 -13.25
CA ALA A 183 8.20 -0.70 -12.05
C ALA A 183 9.28 0.33 -11.70
N ALA A 184 9.48 0.57 -10.41
CA ALA A 184 10.58 1.38 -9.92
C ALA A 184 11.94 0.69 -10.16
N PRO A 185 13.01 1.45 -10.45
CA PRO A 185 14.37 0.91 -10.57
C PRO A 185 14.95 0.62 -9.18
N LEU A 186 14.46 -0.44 -8.53
CA LEU A 186 14.77 -0.77 -7.13
C LEU A 186 16.27 -0.99 -6.85
N PRO A 187 17.05 -1.70 -7.70
CA PRO A 187 18.48 -1.86 -7.48
C PRO A 187 19.23 -0.53 -7.46
N GLU A 188 18.90 0.37 -8.39
CA GLU A 188 19.51 1.69 -8.49
C GLU A 188 19.07 2.61 -7.35
N LEU A 189 17.81 2.54 -6.94
CA LEU A 189 17.31 3.23 -5.75
C LEU A 189 18.03 2.78 -4.49
N LEU A 190 18.25 1.47 -4.31
CA LEU A 190 18.97 0.93 -3.18
C LEU A 190 20.42 1.42 -3.15
N ALA A 191 21.13 1.31 -4.28
CA ALA A 191 22.50 1.80 -4.40
C ALA A 191 22.61 3.30 -4.08
N LEU A 192 21.63 4.10 -4.53
CA LEU A 192 21.58 5.53 -4.24
C LEU A 192 21.30 5.79 -2.75
N CYS A 193 20.40 5.03 -2.13
CA CYS A 193 20.13 5.13 -0.70
C CYS A 193 21.37 4.80 0.13
N GLU A 194 22.12 3.75 -0.23
CA GLU A 194 23.38 3.37 0.41
C GLU A 194 24.44 4.47 0.26
N GLN A 195 24.59 5.04 -0.95
CA GLN A 195 25.55 6.12 -1.22
C GLN A 195 25.32 7.36 -0.34
N TYR A 196 24.05 7.70 -0.08
CA TYR A 196 23.67 8.91 0.62
C TYR A 196 23.27 8.67 2.09
N ASP A 197 23.45 7.48 2.65
CA ASP A 197 23.00 7.12 4.01
C ASP A 197 21.51 7.46 4.21
N ALA A 198 20.67 6.86 3.36
CA ALA A 198 19.22 6.94 3.41
C ALA A 198 18.61 5.53 3.53
N TRP A 199 17.44 5.46 4.14
CA TRP A 199 16.62 4.24 4.13
C TRP A 199 15.77 4.19 2.87
N LEU A 200 15.53 2.98 2.35
CA LEU A 200 14.61 2.72 1.26
C LEU A 200 13.36 2.01 1.81
N TYR A 201 12.19 2.60 1.59
CA TYR A 201 10.89 2.02 1.89
C TYR A 201 10.12 1.79 0.58
N VAL A 202 9.70 0.53 0.37
CA VAL A 202 9.08 0.07 -0.87
C VAL A 202 7.68 -0.45 -0.57
N ASP A 203 6.66 0.12 -1.21
CA ASP A 203 5.29 -0.39 -1.20
C ASP A 203 5.09 -1.34 -2.38
N ASP A 204 5.02 -2.64 -2.10
CA ASP A 204 4.92 -3.71 -3.10
C ASP A 204 3.50 -4.29 -3.24
N ALA A 205 2.47 -3.46 -3.04
CA ALA A 205 1.06 -3.89 -3.09
C ALA A 205 0.65 -4.57 -4.41
N HIS A 206 1.27 -4.18 -5.53
CA HIS A 206 0.98 -4.70 -6.86
C HIS A 206 1.97 -5.78 -7.35
N GLY A 207 3.07 -6.02 -6.62
CA GLY A 207 4.03 -7.07 -6.95
C GLY A 207 3.95 -8.30 -6.04
N PHE A 208 3.56 -8.15 -4.78
CA PHE A 208 3.45 -9.26 -3.82
C PHE A 208 2.48 -10.35 -4.32
N GLY A 209 2.94 -11.61 -4.33
CA GLY A 209 2.20 -12.75 -4.85
C GLY A 209 2.30 -12.95 -6.37
N VAL A 210 2.65 -11.91 -7.12
CA VAL A 210 2.62 -11.92 -8.60
C VAL A 210 4.03 -11.95 -9.20
N LEU A 211 4.95 -11.15 -8.65
CA LEU A 211 6.31 -10.99 -9.14
C LEU A 211 7.31 -11.82 -8.35
N GLY A 212 8.48 -12.03 -8.95
CA GLY A 212 9.58 -12.77 -8.35
C GLY A 212 9.34 -14.27 -8.28
N GLU A 213 10.40 -15.00 -7.97
CA GLU A 213 10.33 -16.44 -7.77
C GLU A 213 9.28 -16.77 -6.69
N GLN A 214 8.39 -17.72 -6.98
CA GLN A 214 7.27 -18.12 -6.11
C GLN A 214 6.32 -16.99 -5.69
N GLY A 215 6.31 -15.84 -6.38
CA GLY A 215 5.43 -14.72 -6.03
C GLY A 215 5.91 -13.93 -4.81
N ARG A 216 7.20 -13.96 -4.49
CA ARG A 216 7.76 -13.27 -3.30
C ARG A 216 7.79 -11.74 -3.40
N GLY A 217 7.45 -11.18 -4.55
CA GLY A 217 7.39 -9.74 -4.79
C GLY A 217 8.62 -9.18 -5.49
N SER A 218 8.71 -7.85 -5.50
CA SER A 218 9.65 -7.07 -6.31
C SER A 218 11.06 -6.97 -5.71
N LEU A 219 11.25 -7.41 -4.46
CA LEU A 219 12.50 -7.25 -3.71
C LEU A 219 13.44 -8.47 -3.77
N ASN A 220 13.17 -9.45 -4.64
CA ASN A 220 14.06 -10.59 -4.81
C ASN A 220 15.09 -10.36 -5.93
N PRO A 221 16.36 -10.75 -5.71
CA PRO A 221 17.41 -10.74 -6.71
C PRO A 221 17.16 -11.72 -7.86
#